data_AF-A0A7C4MUF3-F1
#
_entry.id   AF-A0A7C4MUF3-F1
#
_cell.length_a   1.000
_cell.length_b   1.000
_cell.length_c   1.000
_cell.angle_alpha   90.00
_cell.angle_beta   90.00
_cell.angle_gamma   90.00
#
_symmetry.space_group_name_H-M   'P 1'
#
loop_
_entity.id
_entity.type
_entity.pdbx_description
1 polymer ?
#
loop_
_entity_poly.entity_id
_entity_poly.type
_entity_poly.pdbx_seq_one_letter_code
_entity_poly.pdbx_strand_id
1 'polypeptide(L)'
;KVKKRKKWIARELYGDAHVLGARELEEICRGGPELLVVGAGQNKLLELTEDAKRYLSQRSIKVEVLPTPEAVELYNKAPQRKAAMLHITC
;
A
#
# COMPACT_ATOMS: atom_id res chain seq x y z
N LYS A 1 -5.95 8.69 10.48
CA LYS A 1 -7.39 8.45 10.20
C LYS A 1 -7.52 7.16 9.38
N VAL A 2 -8.24 6.16 9.87
CA VAL A 2 -8.42 4.87 9.15
C VAL A 2 -9.51 5.04 8.09
N LYS A 3 -9.29 4.52 6.88
CA LYS A 3 -10.26 4.55 5.77
C LYS A 3 -10.39 3.15 5.16
N LYS A 4 -11.60 2.77 4.75
CA LYS A 4 -11.84 1.52 4.02
C LYS A 4 -11.26 1.65 2.60
N ARG A 5 -10.52 0.63 2.14
CA ARG A 5 -10.00 0.58 0.77
C ARG A 5 -11.14 0.55 -0.25
N LYS A 6 -11.06 1.40 -1.26
CA LYS A 6 -11.98 1.39 -2.41
C LYS A 6 -11.56 0.30 -3.42
N LYS A 7 -11.76 -0.97 -3.07
CA LYS A 7 -11.35 -2.15 -3.86
C LYS A 7 -11.87 -2.17 -5.31
N TRP A 8 -12.95 -1.45 -5.61
CA TRP A 8 -13.53 -1.38 -6.96
C TRP A 8 -12.62 -0.68 -7.97
N ILE A 9 -11.73 0.22 -7.53
CA ILE A 9 -10.77 0.92 -8.41
C ILE A 9 -9.79 -0.07 -9.06
N ALA A 10 -9.14 -0.92 -8.25
CA ALA A 10 -8.25 -1.97 -8.75
C ALA A 10 -8.98 -2.97 -9.67
N ARG A 11 -10.22 -3.35 -9.30
CA ARG A 11 -11.01 -4.34 -10.06
C ARG A 11 -11.49 -3.80 -11.42
N GLU A 12 -11.77 -2.51 -11.51
CA GLU A 12 -12.15 -1.84 -12.76
C GLU A 12 -10.95 -1.58 -13.68
N LEU A 13 -9.78 -1.26 -13.11
CA LEU A 13 -8.59 -0.91 -13.88
C LEU A 13 -7.72 -2.11 -14.27
N TYR A 14 -7.66 -3.16 -13.44
CA TYR A 14 -6.73 -4.28 -13.61
C TYR A 14 -7.41 -5.65 -13.58
N GLY A 15 -8.73 -5.72 -13.41
CA GLY A 15 -9.49 -6.97 -13.27
C GLY A 15 -9.25 -7.72 -11.95
N ASP A 16 -8.18 -7.39 -11.23
CA ASP A 16 -7.75 -8.06 -10.02
C ASP A 16 -7.51 -7.08 -8.86
N ALA A 17 -8.07 -7.41 -7.70
CA ALA A 17 -8.00 -6.54 -6.52
C ALA A 17 -6.63 -6.59 -5.80
N HIS A 18 -5.73 -7.47 -6.22
CA HIS A 18 -4.37 -7.59 -5.72
C HIS A 18 -3.38 -6.68 -6.46
N VAL A 19 -3.82 -5.92 -7.45
CA VAL A 19 -2.98 -4.90 -8.10
C VAL A 19 -3.19 -3.54 -7.45
N LEU A 20 -2.08 -2.85 -7.15
CA LEU A 20 -2.09 -1.47 -6.66
C LEU A 20 -1.57 -0.49 -7.73
N GLY A 21 -2.43 0.42 -8.17
CA GLY A 21 -2.12 1.49 -9.11
C GLY A 21 -1.75 2.81 -8.42
N ALA A 22 -1.16 3.75 -9.17
CA ALA A 22 -0.78 5.05 -8.64
C ALA A 22 -1.96 5.87 -8.10
N ARG A 23 -3.16 5.78 -8.70
CA ARG A 23 -4.34 6.51 -8.19
C ARG A 23 -4.73 6.11 -6.77
N GLU A 24 -4.58 4.84 -6.41
CA GLU A 24 -4.81 4.39 -5.03
C GLU A 24 -3.69 4.91 -4.11
N LEU A 25 -2.45 4.92 -4.58
CA LEU A 25 -1.33 5.52 -3.85
C LEU A 25 -1.45 7.02 -3.68
N GLU A 26 -2.06 7.75 -4.61
CA GLU A 26 -2.33 9.18 -4.45
C GLU A 26 -3.25 9.46 -3.27
N GLU A 27 -4.31 8.66 -3.09
CA GLU A 27 -5.21 8.76 -1.94
C GLU A 27 -4.53 8.32 -0.64
N ILE A 28 -3.72 7.25 -0.66
CA ILE A 28 -3.05 6.70 0.53
C ILE A 28 -1.90 7.60 0.99
N CYS A 29 -1.06 8.04 0.06
CA CYS A 29 0.12 8.87 0.30
C CYS A 29 -0.18 10.37 0.27
N ARG A 30 -1.46 10.78 0.24
CA ARG A 30 -1.86 12.20 0.26
C ARG A 30 -1.25 12.98 1.44
N GLY A 31 -1.00 12.31 2.56
CA GLY A 31 -0.37 12.90 3.74
C GLY A 31 1.16 13.07 3.65
N GLY A 32 1.79 12.73 2.53
CA GLY A 32 3.24 12.78 2.36
C GLY A 32 4.02 11.88 3.33
N PRO A 33 3.69 10.58 3.45
CA PRO A 33 4.45 9.66 4.29
C PRO A 33 5.85 9.44 3.71
N GLU A 34 6.83 9.21 4.58
CA GLU A 34 8.18 8.77 4.21
C GLU A 34 8.24 7.26 4.01
N LEU A 35 7.38 6.52 4.72
CA LEU A 35 7.24 5.07 4.62
C LEU A 35 5.78 4.69 4.34
N LEU A 36 5.57 3.92 3.27
CA LEU A 36 4.34 3.20 3.00
C LEU A 36 4.54 1.72 3.35
N VAL A 37 3.77 1.21 4.30
CA VAL A 37 3.76 -0.21 4.64
C VAL A 37 2.54 -0.87 3.99
N VAL A 38 2.76 -1.91 3.20
CA VAL A 38 1.70 -2.66 2.52
C VAL A 38 1.62 -4.06 3.11
N GLY A 39 0.53 -4.35 3.80
CA GLY A 39 0.16 -5.70 4.23
C GLY A 39 -0.49 -6.46 3.07
N ALA A 40 0.21 -7.43 2.49
CA ALA A 40 -0.23 -8.17 1.29
C ALA A 40 -1.10 -9.41 1.60
N GLY A 41 -1.70 -9.48 2.80
CA GLY A 41 -2.42 -10.66 3.26
C GLY A 41 -1.49 -11.80 3.68
N GLN A 42 -2.01 -13.03 3.83
CA GLN A 42 -1.20 -14.20 4.19
C GLN A 42 -0.37 -14.73 3.01
N ASN A 43 -0.87 -14.57 1.78
CA ASN A 43 -0.28 -15.18 0.59
C ASN A 43 0.58 -14.22 -0.27
N LYS A 44 0.94 -13.04 0.22
CA LYS A 44 1.79 -12.04 -0.47
C LYS A 44 1.39 -11.74 -1.94
N LEU A 45 0.09 -11.77 -2.25
CA LEU A 45 -0.40 -11.64 -3.63
C LEU A 45 -0.49 -10.20 -4.13
N LEU A 46 -0.23 -9.20 -3.28
CA LEU A 46 -0.42 -7.80 -3.65
C LEU A 46 0.81 -7.23 -4.35
N GLU A 47 0.65 -6.88 -5.63
CA GLU A 47 1.70 -6.34 -6.48
C GLU A 47 1.48 -4.86 -6.82
N LEU A 48 2.58 -4.11 -6.87
CA LEU A 48 2.59 -2.71 -7.31
C LEU A 48 2.82 -2.65 -8.81
N THR A 49 1.97 -1.92 -9.52
CA THR A 49 2.24 -1.58 -10.93
C THR A 49 3.52 -0.76 -11.09
N GLU A 50 4.12 -0.77 -12.28
CA GLU A 50 5.31 0.05 -12.57
C GLU A 50 5.06 1.54 -12.37
N ASP A 51 3.86 2.01 -12.70
CA ASP A 51 3.43 3.39 -12.47
C ASP A 51 3.34 3.73 -10.97
N ALA A 52 2.82 2.80 -10.17
CA ALA A 52 2.81 2.91 -8.71
C ALA A 52 4.23 3.00 -8.11
N LYS A 53 5.17 2.17 -8.60
CA LYS A 53 6.57 2.23 -8.18
C LYS A 53 7.22 3.56 -8.56
N ARG A 54 6.97 4.05 -9.79
CA ARG A 54 7.44 5.37 -10.24
C ARG A 54 6.91 6.50 -9.36
N TYR A 55 5.62 6.49 -9.05
CA TYR A 55 5.00 7.49 -8.17
C TYR A 55 5.67 7.55 -6.79
N LEU A 56 5.92 6.38 -6.17
CA LEU A 56 6.58 6.29 -4.87
C LEU A 56 8.02 6.80 -4.93
N SER A 57 8.77 6.37 -5.96
CA SER A 57 10.16 6.76 -6.18
C SER A 57 10.30 8.28 -6.38
N GLN A 58 9.46 8.88 -7.22
CA GLN A 58 9.46 10.33 -7.48
C GLN A 58 9.17 11.17 -6.23
N ARG A 59 8.43 10.62 -5.27
CA ARG A 59 8.09 11.30 -4.01
C ARG A 59 9.01 10.90 -2.85
N SER A 60 10.06 10.13 -3.12
CA SER A 60 10.98 9.58 -2.10
C SER A 60 10.26 8.84 -0.98
N ILE A 61 9.16 8.17 -1.32
CA ILE A 61 8.38 7.35 -0.39
C ILE A 61 8.93 5.93 -0.46
N LYS A 62 9.47 5.45 0.66
CA LYS A 62 9.88 4.04 0.78
C LYS A 62 8.64 3.16 0.86
N VAL A 63 8.65 2.00 0.21
CA VAL A 63 7.55 1.04 0.25
C VAL A 63 8.05 -0.32 0.72
N GLU A 64 7.35 -0.88 1.70
CA GLU A 64 7.65 -2.20 2.26
C GLU A 64 6.41 -3.08 2.10
N VAL A 65 6.53 -4.17 1.35
CA VAL A 65 5.44 -5.11 1.09
C VAL A 65 5.69 -6.37 1.91
N LEU A 66 4.88 -6.59 2.94
CA LEU A 66 5.06 -7.66 3.93
C LEU A 66 3.73 -8.40 4.17
N PRO A 67 3.76 -9.62 4.72
CA PRO A 67 2.56 -10.24 5.27
C PRO A 67 1.92 -9.34 6.31
N THR A 68 0.59 -9.34 6.39
CA THR A 68 -0.15 -8.39 7.25
C THR A 68 0.31 -8.37 8.72
N PRO A 69 0.64 -9.51 9.38
CA PRO A 69 1.20 -9.48 10.73
C PRO A 69 2.52 -8.70 10.83
N GLU A 70 3.47 -8.98 9.93
CA GLU A 70 4.78 -8.32 9.88
C GLU A 70 4.65 -6.84 9.49
N ALA A 71 3.74 -6.51 8.57
CA ALA A 71 3.42 -5.15 8.18
C ALA A 71 2.91 -4.31 9.38
N VAL A 72 2.05 -4.88 10.23
CA VAL A 72 1.56 -4.22 11.44
C VAL A 72 2.71 -3.98 12.43
N GLU A 73 3.60 -4.96 12.62
CA GLU A 73 4.77 -4.80 13.47
C GLU A 73 5.71 -3.69 12.98
N LEU A 74 6.06 -3.71 11.69
CA LEU A 74 6.91 -2.69 11.07
C LEU A 74 6.27 -1.31 11.19
N TYR A 75 4.97 -1.22 10.89
CA TYR A 75 4.24 0.04 11.02
C TYR A 75 4.30 0.54 12.46
N ASN A 76 4.10 -0.30 13.47
CA ASN A 76 4.15 0.13 14.86
C ASN A 76 5.56 0.58 15.30
N LYS A 77 6.61 -0.11 14.85
CA LYS A 77 8.01 0.17 15.21
C LYS A 77 8.60 1.39 14.49
N ALA A 78 8.12 1.73 13.29
CA ALA A 78 8.68 2.82 12.49
C ALA A 78 8.40 4.22 13.11
N PRO A 79 9.41 5.06 13.40
CA PRO A 79 9.19 6.38 13.99
C PRO A 79 8.87 7.47 12.96
N GLN A 80 9.25 7.29 11.69
CA GLN A 80 9.01 8.27 10.62
C GLN A 80 7.54 8.44 10.25
N ARG A 81 7.21 9.48 9.46
CA ARG A 81 5.86 9.66 8.93
C ARG A 81 5.51 8.48 8.04
N LYS A 82 4.44 7.78 8.41
CA LYS A 82 4.10 6.49 7.83
C LYS A 82 2.64 6.42 7.44
N ALA A 83 2.38 5.69 6.36
CA ALA A 83 1.07 5.26 5.96
C ALA A 83 1.05 3.73 5.88
N ALA A 84 -0.10 3.13 6.14
CA ALA A 84 -0.28 1.69 5.97
C ALA A 84 -1.48 1.40 5.09
N MET A 85 -1.31 0.37 4.26
CA MET A 85 -2.37 -0.26 3.53
C MET A 85 -2.39 -1.73 3.92
N LEU A 86 -3.41 -2.16 4.66
CA LEU A 86 -3.48 -3.53 5.16
C LEU A 86 -4.55 -4.31 4.40
N HIS A 87 -4.13 -5.34 3.69
CA HIS A 87 -5.01 -6.38 3.18
C HIS A 87 -5.20 -7.42 4.29
N ILE A 88 -6.31 -7.28 5.01
CA ILE A 88 -6.66 -8.15 6.16
C ILE A 88 -7.23 -9.51 5.74
N THR A 89 -7.53 -9.69 4.46
CA THR A 89 -8.12 -10.90 3.89
C THR A 89 -7.18 -11.47 2.85
N CYS A 90 -6.85 -12.76 2.90
CA CYS A 90 -6.68 -13.59 1.71
C CYS A 90 -7.75 -14.67 1.81
#